data_AF-S2JK65-F1
#
_entry.id   AF-S2JK65-F1
#
_cell.length_a   1.000
_cell.length_b   1.000
_cell.length_c   1.000
_cell.angle_alpha   90.00
_cell.angle_beta   90.00
_cell.angle_gamma   90.00
#
_symmetry.space_group_name_H-M   'P 1'
#
loop_
_entity.id
_entity.type
_entity.pdbx_description
1 polymer ?
#
loop_
_entity_poly.entity_id
_entity_poly.type
_entity_poly.pdbx_seq_one_letter_code
_entity_poly.pdbx_strand_id
1 'polypeptide(L)' 'MSLLSQFTKSAFQQFTRQQQPTLAATNASVLTLVRTMKVRSSVKKMCDGCSTVRRRGKLFVTCNKNKKHKQRQG' A
#
# COMPACT_ATOMS: atom_id res chain seq x y z
N MET A 1 -7.00 53.28 -26.21
CA MET A 1 -7.78 53.02 -27.43
C MET A 1 -6.85 53.16 -28.64
N SER A 2 -6.10 52.10 -28.95
CA SER A 2 -5.43 51.97 -30.25
C SER A 2 -5.78 50.62 -30.83
N LEU A 3 -6.37 50.72 -32.01
CA LEU A 3 -6.98 49.70 -32.83
C LEU A 3 -5.92 48.86 -33.55
N LEU A 4 -6.24 47.56 -33.70
CA LEU A 4 -5.85 46.64 -34.78
C LEU A 4 -4.36 46.47 -35.10
N SER A 5 -3.83 45.26 -34.90
CA SER A 5 -3.10 44.54 -35.95
C SER A 5 -2.97 43.05 -35.58
N GLN A 6 -3.74 42.20 -36.27
CA GLN A 6 -3.27 41.37 -37.39
C GLN A 6 -2.63 40.04 -36.94
N PHE A 7 -3.47 39.01 -36.96
CA PHE A 7 -3.07 37.63 -37.25
C PHE A 7 -2.22 37.60 -38.52
N THR A 8 -1.01 37.07 -38.49
CA THR A 8 -0.44 36.35 -39.65
C THR A 8 0.72 35.44 -39.24
N LYS A 9 0.74 34.25 -39.87
CA LYS A 9 1.92 33.40 -40.14
C LYS A 9 2.50 32.68 -38.91
N SER A 10 2.85 31.41 -38.93
CA SER A 10 3.19 30.53 -40.04
C SER A 10 3.29 29.11 -39.52
N ALA A 11 2.67 28.17 -40.23
CA ALA A 11 3.05 26.77 -40.18
C ALA A 11 4.51 26.66 -40.62
N PHE A 12 5.40 26.14 -39.77
CA PHE A 12 6.69 25.65 -40.21
C PHE A 12 7.24 24.61 -39.22
N GLN A 13 7.36 23.38 -39.74
CA GLN A 13 8.35 22.37 -39.38
C GLN A 13 8.06 21.45 -38.19
N GLN A 14 7.59 20.24 -38.57
CA GLN A 14 8.05 18.95 -38.03
C GLN A 14 9.56 18.92 -37.75
N PHE A 15 9.97 17.89 -36.98
CA PHE A 15 11.34 17.47 -36.67
C PHE A 15 11.90 17.93 -35.33
N THR A 16 11.37 17.37 -34.24
CA THR A 16 12.21 16.53 -33.37
C THR A 16 11.39 15.37 -32.81
N ARG A 17 11.70 14.17 -33.31
CA ARG A 17 11.46 12.90 -32.63
C ARG A 17 12.37 12.88 -31.41
N GLN A 18 11.89 13.33 -30.25
CA GLN A 18 12.56 13.08 -28.97
C GLN A 18 11.69 12.19 -28.09
N GLN A 19 11.91 10.90 -28.32
CA GLN A 19 12.05 9.83 -27.33
C GLN A 19 11.17 9.97 -26.08
N GLN A 20 10.11 9.15 -26.05
CA GLN A 20 9.38 8.83 -24.83
C GLN A 20 10.38 8.19 -23.84
N PRO A 21 10.48 8.66 -22.59
CA PRO A 21 11.22 7.96 -21.57
C PRO A 21 10.48 6.64 -21.29
N THR A 22 11.08 5.51 -21.62
CA THR A 22 10.64 4.22 -21.11
C THR A 22 10.84 4.25 -19.61
N LEU A 23 9.76 4.47 -18.86
CA LEU A 23 9.75 4.33 -17.40
C LEU A 23 10.03 2.86 -17.07
N ALA A 24 11.32 2.53 -16.98
CA ALA A 24 11.80 1.23 -16.58
C ALA A 24 11.21 0.90 -15.22
N ALA A 25 10.47 -0.21 -15.19
CA ALA A 25 9.75 -0.75 -14.06
C ALA A 25 10.61 -0.70 -12.78
N THR A 26 10.20 0.14 -11.83
CA THR A 26 10.66 -0.02 -10.45
C THR A 26 10.05 -1.33 -9.98
N ASN A 27 10.91 -2.30 -9.69
CA ASN A 27 10.51 -3.58 -9.10
C ASN A 27 9.73 -3.30 -7.82
N ALA A 28 8.40 -3.32 -7.94
CA ALA A 28 7.47 -3.19 -6.84
C ALA A 28 7.66 -4.43 -5.97
N SER A 29 8.59 -4.32 -5.03
CA SER A 29 8.81 -5.27 -3.93
C SER A 29 7.47 -5.78 -3.44
N VAL A 30 7.27 -7.09 -3.65
CA VAL A 30 6.05 -7.81 -3.35
C VAL A 30 5.67 -7.56 -1.89
N LEU A 31 4.68 -6.70 -1.66
CA LEU A 31 4.14 -6.41 -0.34
C LEU A 31 3.27 -7.59 0.12
N THR A 32 3.89 -8.75 0.38
CA THR A 32 3.22 -9.87 1.04
C THR A 32 3.10 -9.58 2.54
N LEU A 33 2.31 -8.55 2.92
CA LEU A 33 1.89 -8.37 4.30
C LEU A 33 0.67 -9.25 4.59
N VAL A 34 0.80 -10.56 4.43
CA VAL A 34 -0.14 -11.49 5.05
C VAL A 34 0.24 -11.60 6.52
N ARG A 35 -0.26 -10.69 7.36
CA ARG A 35 -0.22 -10.91 8.82
C ARG A 35 -1.62 -10.82 9.40
N THR A 36 -2.47 -11.71 8.94
CA THR A 36 -3.74 -12.10 9.53
C THR A 36 -3.52 -13.25 10.54
N MET A 37 -4.32 -13.23 11.61
CA MET A 37 -4.30 -14.08 12.82
C MET A 37 -3.64 -15.48 12.70
N LYS A 38 -2.80 -15.86 13.66
CA LYS A 38 -2.22 -17.22 13.74
C LYS A 38 -3.15 -18.17 14.51
N VAL A 39 -3.49 -19.32 13.94
CA VAL A 39 -4.26 -20.35 14.65
C VAL A 39 -3.30 -21.34 15.31
N ARG A 40 -3.48 -21.61 16.60
CA ARG A 40 -2.66 -22.55 17.40
C ARG A 40 -3.56 -23.35 18.34
N SER A 41 -3.14 -24.55 18.71
CA SER A 41 -3.85 -25.38 19.69
C SER A 41 -3.82 -24.78 21.10
N SER A 42 -2.70 -24.14 21.47
CA SER A 42 -2.53 -23.39 22.71
C SER A 42 -2.25 -21.92 22.44
N VAL A 43 -2.82 -21.06 23.27
CA VAL A 43 -2.72 -19.61 23.12
C VAL A 43 -2.19 -19.02 24.43
N LYS A 44 -1.08 -18.27 24.33
CA LYS A 44 -0.40 -17.60 25.45
C LYS A 44 -0.12 -16.13 25.11
N LYS A 45 -0.09 -15.28 26.14
CA LYS A 45 0.37 -13.89 26.01
C LYS A 45 1.88 -13.87 25.82
N MET A 46 2.37 -13.06 24.88
CA MET A 46 3.80 -12.94 24.56
C MET A 46 4.38 -11.59 25.01
N CYS A 47 3.54 -10.67 25.47
CA CYS A 47 3.86 -9.27 25.69
C CYS A 47 2.86 -8.64 26.65
N ASP A 48 3.20 -7.49 27.24
CA ASP A 48 2.28 -6.79 28.17
C ASP A 48 1.04 -6.22 27.47
N GLY A 49 1.19 -5.88 26.19
CA GLY A 49 0.08 -5.38 25.36
C GLY A 49 -0.81 -6.49 24.80
N CYS A 50 -0.63 -7.73 25.22
CA CYS A 50 -1.35 -8.89 24.72
C CYS A 50 -2.52 -9.20 25.67
N SER A 51 -3.75 -9.14 25.18
CA SER A 51 -4.96 -9.43 25.95
C SER A 51 -5.63 -10.71 25.45
N THR A 52 -6.15 -11.49 26.39
CA THR A 52 -6.87 -12.74 26.12
C THR A 52 -8.36 -12.45 26.09
N VAL A 53 -9.03 -12.73 24.98
CA VAL A 53 -10.46 -12.45 24.79
C VAL A 53 -11.16 -13.71 24.28
N ARG A 54 -12.31 -14.06 24.87
CA ARG A 54 -13.17 -15.13 24.36
C ARG A 54 -14.22 -14.54 23.42
N ARG A 55 -14.31 -15.06 22.19
CA ARG A 55 -15.28 -14.64 21.17
C ARG A 55 -15.81 -15.88 20.46
N ARG A 56 -17.13 -15.98 20.26
CA ARG A 56 -17.77 -17.11 19.55
C ARG A 56 -17.31 -18.49 20.07
N GLY A 57 -17.21 -18.64 21.40
CA GLY A 57 -16.76 -19.88 22.05
C GLY A 57 -15.27 -20.23 21.91
N LYS A 58 -14.45 -19.40 21.23
CA LYS A 58 -13.00 -19.63 21.06
C LYS A 58 -12.17 -18.57 21.79
N LEU A 59 -10.96 -18.95 22.18
CA LEU A 59 -10.01 -18.08 22.85
C LEU A 59 -9.11 -17.38 21.84
N PHE A 60 -8.95 -16.07 21.96
CA PHE A 60 -8.12 -15.24 21.11
C PHE A 60 -7.10 -14.49 21.96
N VAL A 61 -5.91 -14.25 21.40
CA VAL A 61 -4.99 -13.23 21.89
C VAL A 61 -4.96 -12.10 20.90
N THR A 62 -5.32 -10.91 21.38
CA THR A 62 -5.24 -9.66 20.64
C THR A 62 -4.07 -8.86 21.19
N CYS A 63 -3.32 -8.17 20.33
CA CYS A 63 -2.26 -7.28 20.75
C CYS A 63 -2.34 -5.96 19.98
N ASN A 64 -2.31 -4.85 20.73
CA ASN A 64 -2.36 -3.50 20.15
C ASN A 64 -0.96 -3.03 19.71
N LYS A 65 0.08 -3.38 20.48
CA LYS A 65 1.48 -3.02 20.18
C LYS A 65 2.01 -3.72 18.92
N ASN A 66 1.75 -5.03 18.79
CA ASN A 66 2.33 -5.88 17.75
C ASN A 66 1.31 -6.83 17.11
N LYS A 67 1.03 -6.65 15.81
CA LYS A 67 0.09 -7.50 15.05
C LYS A 67 0.54 -8.96 14.91
N LYS A 68 1.84 -9.26 15.10
CA LYS A 68 2.42 -10.63 15.03
C LYS A 68 1.97 -11.56 16.16
N HIS A 69 1.51 -11.01 17.29
CA HIS A 69 1.09 -11.77 18.48
C HIS A 69 -0.38 -12.21 18.44
N LYS A 70 -1.11 -11.76 17.42
CA LYS A 70 -2.51 -12.09 17.21
C LYS A 70 -2.70 -13.60 17.00
N GLN A 71 -3.36 -14.28 17.93
CA GLN A 71 -3.55 -15.74 17.93
C GLN A 71 -5.01 -16.17 18.16
N ARG A 72 -5.43 -17.33 17.65
CA ARG A 72 -6.74 -17.98 17.87
C ARG A 72 -6.54 -19.44 18.28
N GLN A 73 -7.31 -19.89 19.26
CA GLN A 73 -7.30 -21.26 19.74
C GLN A 73 -8.18 -22.15 18.84
N GLY A 74 -7.59 -23.23 18.32
CA GLY A 74 -8.28 -24.28 17.56
C GLY A 74 -8.54 -23.93 16.10
#